data_AF-A0A1C7MYE3-F1
#
_entry.id   AF-A0A1C7MYE3-F1
#
_cell.length_a   1.000
_cell.length_b   1.000
_cell.length_c   1.000
_cell.angle_alpha   90.00
_cell.angle_beta   90.00
_cell.angle_gamma   90.00
#
_symmetry.space_group_name_H-M   'P 1'
#
loop_
_entity.id
_entity.type
_entity.pdbx_description
1 polymer ?
#
loop_
_entity_poly.entity_id
_entity_poly.type
_entity_poly.pdbx_seq_one_letter_code
_entity_poly.pdbx_strand_id
1 'polypeptide(L)'
;MFTPKRCEFDHLLEVHFRVVASLCKKDNSSVRARTYIHKTIGHKREFKVIDQILDILDEEKFLLQNIADTSLITESDIMGKIWIPLIKKVLFVRGNLVRTKVGETIPPHSQEEKMLQYDDAKNIKAFKVDIRFIFDLEGKEYDVGAGEVARETADKAKILHDKSKLLREGKDVLDGILKAVIVEGNAQKAVGHAIQIKGLCAQVISVYLTNTGLYVAIPVFKIYFPISLLHLNDFADGLKNMFRFVDFLCDNAKLYESAIMSRKRRISSIDFDYNMQQRKLPAHSLLGLIKPTYYSPVNNDRFCSVFDLPDTKESRDTPSPEPNVEEGFAFTSNTDENGWIMLDSGNWFHRETNITLNNSPYE
;
A
#
# COMPACT_ATOMS: atom_id res chain seq x y z
N MET A 1 7.92 22.86 -13.05
CA MET A 1 7.24 22.11 -11.99
C MET A 1 7.60 20.65 -12.22
N PHE A 2 8.48 20.08 -11.39
CA PHE A 2 8.98 18.72 -11.56
C PHE A 2 7.82 17.73 -11.42
N THR A 3 7.38 17.14 -12.51
CA THR A 3 6.61 15.90 -12.47
C THR A 3 7.60 14.78 -12.15
N PRO A 4 7.49 14.10 -11.00
CA PRO A 4 8.25 12.88 -10.81
C PRO A 4 7.80 11.91 -11.90
N LYS A 5 8.72 11.42 -12.74
CA LYS A 5 8.46 10.28 -13.62
C LYS A 5 7.83 9.19 -12.74
N ARG A 6 6.57 8.84 -13.00
CA ARG A 6 5.87 7.75 -12.32
C ARG A 6 6.73 6.50 -12.52
N CYS A 7 7.31 6.03 -11.44
CA CYS A 7 8.21 4.90 -11.45
C CYS A 7 7.32 3.64 -11.39
N GLU A 8 6.97 3.10 -12.57
CA GLU A 8 7.08 1.64 -12.74
C GLU A 8 8.38 1.25 -12.05
N PHE A 9 8.32 0.25 -11.16
CA PHE A 9 9.50 -0.32 -10.51
C PHE A 9 10.66 -0.30 -11.50
N ASP A 10 11.60 0.62 -11.25
CA ASP A 10 12.59 0.99 -12.26
C ASP A 10 13.28 -0.31 -12.66
N HIS A 11 13.30 -0.62 -13.95
CA HIS A 11 13.94 -1.85 -14.43
C HIS A 11 15.35 -1.99 -13.85
N LEU A 12 16.03 -0.86 -13.63
CA LEU A 12 17.32 -0.79 -12.97
C LEU A 12 17.27 -1.24 -11.49
N LEU A 13 16.23 -0.85 -10.74
CA LEU A 13 16.02 -1.31 -9.35
C LEU A 13 15.82 -2.82 -9.29
N GLU A 14 15.05 -3.38 -10.23
CA GLU A 14 14.86 -4.84 -10.34
C GLU A 14 16.19 -5.56 -10.58
N VAL A 15 16.94 -5.11 -11.58
CA VAL A 15 18.20 -5.73 -11.99
C VAL A 15 19.18 -5.75 -10.82
N HIS A 16 19.42 -4.61 -10.16
CA HIS A 16 20.33 -4.57 -9.03
C HIS A 16 19.82 -5.36 -7.82
N PHE A 17 18.51 -5.41 -7.58
CA PHE A 17 17.94 -6.25 -6.52
C PHE A 17 18.24 -7.73 -6.76
N ARG A 18 18.10 -8.21 -8.01
CA ARG A 18 18.45 -9.60 -8.37
C ARG A 18 19.95 -9.88 -8.23
N VAL A 19 20.81 -8.93 -8.60
CA VAL A 19 22.27 -9.05 -8.38
C VAL A 19 22.58 -9.17 -6.88
N VAL A 20 22.00 -8.30 -6.06
CA VAL A 20 22.14 -8.35 -4.59
C VAL A 20 21.67 -9.70 -4.04
N ALA A 21 20.51 -10.18 -4.48
CA ALA A 21 19.98 -11.47 -4.05
C ALA A 21 20.91 -12.63 -4.42
N SER A 22 21.48 -12.63 -5.63
CA SER A 22 22.45 -13.64 -6.07
C SER A 22 23.73 -13.62 -5.23
N LEU A 23 24.28 -12.43 -4.95
CA LEU A 23 25.45 -12.29 -4.07
C LEU A 23 25.16 -12.81 -2.66
N CYS A 24 24.00 -12.45 -2.10
CA CYS A 24 23.56 -12.95 -0.79
C CYS A 24 23.40 -14.47 -0.76
N LYS A 25 22.86 -15.07 -1.82
CA LYS A 25 22.68 -16.52 -1.93
C LYS A 25 24.02 -17.25 -2.02
N LYS A 26 24.96 -16.75 -2.82
CA LYS A 26 26.29 -17.36 -3.02
C LYS A 26 27.11 -17.39 -1.74
N ASP A 27 27.11 -16.30 -0.99
CA ASP A 27 27.96 -16.14 0.19
C ASP A 27 27.24 -16.46 1.51
N ASN A 28 25.93 -16.70 1.45
CA ASN A 28 25.03 -16.77 2.61
C ASN A 28 25.26 -15.59 3.60
N SER A 29 25.49 -14.40 3.04
CA SER A 29 25.93 -13.20 3.76
C SER A 29 25.60 -11.95 2.97
N SER A 30 25.28 -10.85 3.65
CA SER A 30 25.00 -9.56 3.03
C SER A 30 26.25 -8.75 2.71
N VAL A 31 27.44 -9.14 3.19
CA VAL A 31 28.66 -8.32 3.16
C VAL A 31 29.07 -7.90 1.74
N ARG A 32 29.15 -8.86 0.81
CA ARG A 32 29.51 -8.58 -0.59
C ARG A 32 28.40 -7.82 -1.32
N ALA A 33 27.14 -8.13 -1.02
CA ALA A 33 26.00 -7.44 -1.58
C ALA A 33 25.96 -5.95 -1.16
N ARG A 34 26.24 -5.64 0.10
CA ARG A 34 26.38 -4.24 0.60
C ARG A 34 27.56 -3.52 -0.04
N THR A 35 28.68 -4.22 -0.21
CA THR A 35 29.84 -3.67 -0.92
C THR A 35 29.47 -3.30 -2.36
N TYR A 36 28.70 -4.15 -3.04
CA TYR A 36 28.16 -3.86 -4.36
C TYR A 36 27.20 -2.67 -4.33
N ILE A 37 26.26 -2.61 -3.38
CA ILE A 37 25.32 -1.49 -3.25
C ILE A 37 26.09 -0.18 -3.10
N HIS A 38 27.03 -0.10 -2.17
CA HIS A 38 27.76 1.14 -1.89
C HIS A 38 28.71 1.57 -3.02
N LYS A 39 29.38 0.63 -3.70
CA LYS A 39 30.33 0.95 -4.78
C LYS A 39 29.64 1.27 -6.09
N THR A 40 28.55 0.58 -6.42
CA THR A 40 27.94 0.63 -7.76
C THR A 40 26.75 1.58 -7.81
N ILE A 41 25.91 1.62 -6.77
CA ILE A 41 24.60 2.30 -6.79
C ILE A 41 24.39 3.27 -5.61
N GLY A 42 25.39 3.41 -4.73
CA GLY A 42 25.27 3.92 -3.35
C GLY A 42 24.76 5.36 -3.17
N HIS A 43 24.57 6.10 -4.25
CA HIS A 43 24.05 7.47 -4.21
C HIS A 43 22.55 7.59 -4.56
N LYS A 44 21.98 6.57 -5.21
CA LYS A 44 20.58 6.61 -5.66
C LYS A 44 19.62 6.24 -4.53
N ARG A 45 18.61 7.08 -4.32
CA ARG A 45 17.70 6.99 -3.16
C ARG A 45 16.93 5.68 -3.15
N GLU A 46 16.56 5.22 -4.33
CA GLU A 46 15.74 4.05 -4.60
C GLU A 46 16.36 2.76 -4.05
N PHE A 47 17.69 2.64 -4.10
CA PHE A 47 18.40 1.43 -3.64
C PHE A 47 18.57 1.36 -2.12
N LYS A 48 18.31 2.46 -1.39
CA LYS A 48 18.30 2.45 0.08
C LYS A 48 17.21 1.53 0.65
N VAL A 49 16.22 1.15 -0.16
CA VAL A 49 15.25 0.11 0.22
C VAL A 49 15.90 -1.26 0.30
N ILE A 50 16.88 -1.55 -0.56
CA ILE A 50 17.58 -2.83 -0.57
C ILE A 50 18.43 -2.97 0.69
N ASP A 51 19.17 -1.93 1.06
CA ASP A 51 19.92 -1.91 2.32
C ASP A 51 19.00 -2.17 3.52
N GLN A 52 17.83 -1.52 3.56
CA GLN A 52 16.86 -1.74 4.63
C GLN A 52 16.35 -3.18 4.70
N ILE A 53 16.17 -3.85 3.55
CA ILE A 53 15.77 -5.26 3.50
C ILE A 53 16.89 -6.13 4.06
N LEU A 54 18.14 -5.86 3.67
CA LEU A 54 19.31 -6.58 4.20
C LEU A 54 19.47 -6.35 5.71
N ASP A 55 19.26 -5.13 6.21
CA ASP A 55 19.30 -4.82 7.64
C ASP A 55 18.28 -5.67 8.40
N ILE A 56 17.02 -5.70 7.95
CA ILE A 56 15.98 -6.53 8.58
C ILE A 56 16.38 -8.01 8.58
N LEU A 57 16.88 -8.53 7.46
CA LEU A 57 17.26 -9.95 7.35
C LEU A 57 18.48 -10.32 8.20
N ASP A 58 19.42 -9.39 8.40
CA ASP A 58 20.62 -9.61 9.19
C ASP A 58 20.36 -9.48 10.70
N GLU A 59 19.60 -8.46 11.09
CA GLU A 59 19.38 -8.05 12.48
C GLU A 59 18.23 -8.83 13.14
N GLU A 60 17.17 -9.15 12.39
CA GLU A 60 15.95 -9.75 12.94
C GLU A 60 15.86 -11.27 12.73
N LYS A 61 17.01 -11.95 12.67
CA LYS A 61 17.09 -13.42 12.46
C LYS A 61 16.24 -14.21 13.46
N PHE A 62 16.29 -13.83 14.74
CA PHE A 62 15.50 -14.49 15.77
C PHE A 62 14.00 -14.39 15.47
N LEU A 63 13.52 -13.20 15.08
CA LEU A 63 12.12 -12.99 14.75
C LEU A 63 11.71 -13.80 13.53
N LEU A 64 12.51 -13.75 12.46
CA LEU A 64 12.22 -14.45 11.20
C LEU A 64 12.20 -15.97 11.37
N GLN A 65 13.11 -16.53 12.17
CA GLN A 65 13.19 -17.97 12.44
C GLN A 65 12.07 -18.47 13.35
N ASN A 66 11.56 -17.61 14.25
CA ASN A 66 10.53 -17.97 15.23
C ASN A 66 9.16 -17.35 14.92
N ILE A 67 8.92 -16.90 13.68
CA ILE A 67 7.71 -16.15 13.31
C ILE A 67 6.41 -16.93 13.57
N ALA A 68 6.48 -18.27 13.55
CA ALA A 68 5.38 -19.17 13.84
C ALA A 68 5.20 -19.49 15.34
N ASP A 69 6.09 -19.03 16.22
CA ASP A 69 6.00 -19.30 17.66
C ASP A 69 5.12 -18.26 18.37
N THR A 70 4.02 -18.74 18.95
CA THR A 70 3.01 -17.90 19.60
C THR A 70 3.40 -17.38 20.97
N SER A 71 4.48 -17.89 21.57
CA SER A 71 4.95 -17.45 22.88
C SER A 71 6.04 -16.38 22.78
N LEU A 72 6.72 -16.29 21.62
CA LEU A 72 7.93 -15.47 21.48
C LEU A 72 7.72 -14.17 20.70
N ILE A 73 6.87 -14.16 19.65
CA ILE A 73 6.80 -13.04 18.69
C ILE A 73 5.47 -12.30 18.74
N THR A 74 5.46 -11.02 19.13
CA THR A 74 4.23 -10.22 19.22
C THR A 74 3.83 -9.58 17.88
N GLU A 75 2.60 -9.05 17.79
CA GLU A 75 2.14 -8.24 16.64
C GLU A 75 2.98 -6.98 16.48
N SER A 76 3.37 -6.36 17.60
CA SER A 76 4.24 -5.19 17.63
C SER A 76 5.64 -5.51 17.09
N ASP A 77 6.19 -6.70 17.37
CA ASP A 77 7.47 -7.12 16.80
C ASP A 77 7.38 -7.21 15.27
N ILE A 78 6.36 -7.88 14.75
CA ILE A 78 6.13 -8.03 13.29
C ILE A 78 5.98 -6.67 12.63
N MET A 79 5.11 -5.82 13.18
CA MET A 79 4.86 -4.48 12.67
C MET A 79 6.12 -3.61 12.73
N GLY A 80 6.73 -3.51 13.91
CA GLY A 80 7.78 -2.56 14.23
C GLY A 80 9.14 -2.89 13.66
N LYS A 81 9.47 -4.18 13.50
CA LYS A 81 10.80 -4.64 13.06
C LYS A 81 10.87 -4.98 11.59
N ILE A 82 9.75 -5.37 10.96
CA ILE A 82 9.72 -5.71 9.53
C ILE A 82 9.00 -4.63 8.72
N TRP A 83 7.68 -4.51 8.94
CA TRP A 83 6.81 -3.82 8.00
C TRP A 83 6.97 -2.31 8.05
N ILE A 84 6.99 -1.70 9.25
CA ILE A 84 7.10 -0.26 9.40
C ILE A 84 8.46 0.28 8.90
N PRO A 85 9.62 -0.32 9.22
CA PRO A 85 10.90 0.11 8.65
C PRO A 85 10.91 0.05 7.12
N LEU A 86 10.40 -1.03 6.53
CA LEU A 86 10.32 -1.21 5.08
C LEU A 86 9.39 -0.17 4.44
N ILE A 87 8.14 -0.05 4.93
CA ILE A 87 7.15 0.91 4.45
C ILE A 87 7.69 2.33 4.54
N LYS A 88 8.27 2.73 5.68
CA LYS A 88 8.88 4.06 5.86
C LYS A 88 10.00 4.32 4.88
N LYS A 89 10.81 3.30 4.55
CA LYS A 89 11.88 3.45 3.55
C LYS A 89 11.32 3.67 2.15
N VAL A 90 10.28 2.95 1.76
CA VAL A 90 9.62 3.13 0.45
C VAL A 90 8.94 4.51 0.38
N LEU A 91 8.23 4.93 1.44
CA LEU A 91 7.66 6.28 1.56
C LEU A 91 8.74 7.36 1.46
N PHE A 92 9.89 7.14 2.11
CA PHE A 92 11.05 7.99 1.97
C PHE A 92 11.46 8.07 0.51
N VAL A 93 11.70 6.96 -0.19
CA VAL A 93 12.05 7.00 -1.63
C VAL A 93 11.06 7.83 -2.45
N ARG A 94 9.75 7.76 -2.13
CA ARG A 94 8.68 8.53 -2.76
C ARG A 94 8.49 9.96 -2.23
N GLY A 95 9.49 10.49 -1.51
CA GLY A 95 9.51 11.89 -1.09
C GLY A 95 8.79 12.20 0.21
N ASN A 96 8.38 11.18 0.98
CA ASN A 96 7.65 11.36 2.24
C ASN A 96 6.37 12.20 2.11
N LEU A 97 5.69 12.13 0.96
CA LEU A 97 4.38 12.77 0.79
C LEU A 97 3.36 12.21 1.79
N VAL A 98 3.49 10.94 2.14
CA VAL A 98 2.65 10.24 3.11
C VAL A 98 3.52 9.78 4.26
N ARG A 99 3.03 9.88 5.50
CA ARG A 99 3.66 9.32 6.70
C ARG A 99 2.79 8.26 7.34
N THR A 100 3.40 7.42 8.17
CA THR A 100 2.69 6.42 8.98
C THR A 100 2.46 6.92 10.40
N LYS A 101 1.29 6.65 10.96
CA LYS A 101 1.00 6.73 12.40
C LYS A 101 0.61 5.32 12.86
N VAL A 102 1.29 4.80 13.88
CA VAL A 102 1.26 3.38 14.25
C VAL A 102 0.78 3.18 15.68
N GLY A 103 0.28 1.98 15.98
CA GLY A 103 -0.30 1.61 17.27
C GLY A 103 -1.83 1.73 17.25
N GLU A 104 -2.48 1.64 18.42
CA GLU A 104 -3.94 1.71 18.54
C GLU A 104 -4.51 3.11 18.23
N THR A 105 -4.60 3.45 16.95
CA THR A 105 -4.98 4.79 16.49
C THR A 105 -6.40 4.81 15.95
N ILE A 106 -7.13 5.89 16.20
CA ILE A 106 -8.48 6.10 15.68
C ILE A 106 -8.41 7.14 14.57
N PRO A 107 -8.89 6.85 13.35
CA PRO A 107 -9.03 7.86 12.29
C PRO A 107 -10.09 8.91 12.67
N PRO A 108 -9.80 10.22 12.54
CA PRO A 108 -10.74 11.28 12.90
C PRO A 108 -12.05 11.18 12.13
N HIS A 109 -12.00 10.85 10.84
CA HIS A 109 -13.22 10.72 10.03
C HIS A 109 -14.15 9.63 10.57
N SER A 110 -13.59 8.44 10.85
CA SER A 110 -14.36 7.32 11.39
C SER A 110 -14.93 7.63 12.78
N GLN A 111 -14.19 8.40 13.59
CA GLN A 111 -14.67 8.91 14.88
C GLN A 111 -15.85 9.87 14.71
N GLU A 112 -15.78 10.82 13.78
CA GLU A 112 -16.86 11.75 13.48
C GLU A 112 -18.11 11.02 12.99
N GLU A 113 -17.98 10.11 12.04
CA GLU A 113 -19.10 9.33 11.48
C GLU A 113 -19.77 8.46 12.56
N LYS A 114 -18.99 7.81 13.42
CA LYS A 114 -19.56 7.04 14.53
C LYS A 114 -20.25 7.94 15.56
N MET A 115 -19.72 9.12 15.84
CA MET A 115 -20.37 10.08 16.74
C MET A 115 -21.71 10.57 16.18
N LEU A 116 -21.80 10.76 14.86
CA LEU A 116 -23.06 11.11 14.19
C LEU A 116 -24.09 9.97 14.25
N GLN A 117 -23.64 8.71 14.20
CA GLN A 117 -24.52 7.55 14.25
C GLN A 117 -25.10 7.30 15.66
N TYR A 118 -24.42 7.75 16.71
CA TYR A 118 -24.76 7.48 18.11
C TYR A 118 -24.72 8.77 18.96
N ASP A 119 -25.36 9.84 18.50
CA ASP A 119 -25.25 11.18 19.10
C ASP A 119 -25.69 11.26 20.58
N ASP A 120 -26.52 10.32 21.03
CA ASP A 120 -27.01 10.16 22.40
C ASP A 120 -26.06 9.35 23.33
N ALA A 121 -25.06 8.67 22.77
CA ALA A 121 -24.18 7.79 23.53
C ALA A 121 -22.97 8.52 24.15
N LYS A 122 -22.54 8.07 25.33
CA LYS A 122 -21.34 8.59 26.01
C LYS A 122 -20.10 7.76 25.64
N ASN A 123 -18.93 8.41 25.58
CA ASN A 123 -17.62 7.77 25.35
C ASN A 123 -17.51 6.97 24.04
N ILE A 124 -18.10 7.49 22.97
CA ILE A 124 -18.07 6.87 21.64
C ILE A 124 -16.63 6.82 21.14
N LYS A 125 -16.17 5.62 20.78
CA LYS A 125 -14.88 5.41 20.10
C LYS A 125 -15.11 4.61 18.83
N ALA A 126 -14.62 5.12 17.71
CA ALA A 126 -14.58 4.38 16.44
C ALA A 126 -13.58 3.23 16.50
N PHE A 127 -13.48 2.47 15.41
CA PHE A 127 -12.53 1.38 15.35
C PHE A 127 -11.10 1.94 15.46
N LYS A 128 -10.28 1.21 16.19
CA LYS A 128 -8.84 1.42 16.22
C LYS A 128 -8.24 0.59 15.09
N VAL A 129 -7.23 1.14 14.43
CA VAL A 129 -6.40 0.46 13.45
C VAL A 129 -4.94 0.53 13.86
N ASP A 130 -4.16 -0.49 13.52
CA ASP A 130 -2.74 -0.56 13.86
C ASP A 130 -1.87 0.44 13.07
N ILE A 131 -2.26 0.74 11.83
CA ILE A 131 -1.51 1.64 10.93
C ILE A 131 -2.47 2.60 10.23
N ARG A 132 -2.18 3.90 10.34
CA ARG A 132 -2.78 4.96 9.52
C ARG A 132 -1.74 5.52 8.56
N PHE A 133 -2.12 5.68 7.31
CA PHE A 133 -1.34 6.38 6.30
C PHE A 133 -1.91 7.78 6.12
N ILE A 134 -1.09 8.79 6.43
CA ILE A 134 -1.54 10.16 6.61
C ILE A 134 -0.81 11.08 5.63
N PHE A 135 -1.58 11.92 4.95
CA PHE A 135 -1.11 13.11 4.26
C PHE A 135 -1.35 14.33 5.15
N ASP A 136 -0.30 15.08 5.46
CA ASP A 136 -0.42 16.34 6.19
C ASP A 136 -0.48 17.51 5.23
N LEU A 137 -1.50 18.35 5.39
CA LEU A 137 -1.61 19.59 4.63
C LEU A 137 -2.18 20.68 5.52
N GLU A 138 -1.43 21.78 5.66
CA GLU A 138 -1.85 22.98 6.40
C GLU A 138 -2.24 22.71 7.86
N GLY A 139 -1.47 21.84 8.52
CA GLY A 139 -1.70 21.47 9.92
C GLY A 139 -2.88 20.51 10.14
N LYS A 140 -3.46 19.95 9.07
CA LYS A 140 -4.52 18.92 9.13
C LYS A 140 -4.00 17.57 8.66
N GLU A 141 -4.45 16.52 9.35
CA GLU A 141 -4.21 15.12 8.96
C GLU A 141 -5.33 14.64 8.03
N TYR A 142 -4.96 14.05 6.90
CA TYR A 142 -5.89 13.38 5.97
C TYR A 142 -5.49 11.91 5.82
N ASP A 143 -6.39 11.00 6.14
CA ASP A 143 -6.15 9.57 5.94
C ASP A 143 -6.23 9.23 4.44
N VAL A 144 -5.17 8.58 3.94
CA VAL A 144 -5.04 8.13 2.54
C VAL A 144 -5.02 6.60 2.41
N GLY A 145 -4.96 5.90 3.55
CA GLY A 145 -5.10 4.46 3.65
C GLY A 145 -5.03 3.99 5.12
N ALA A 146 -5.37 2.72 5.34
CA ALA A 146 -5.35 2.08 6.66
C ALA A 146 -4.65 0.72 6.62
N GLY A 147 -4.23 0.20 7.78
CA GLY A 147 -3.68 -1.14 7.89
C GLY A 147 -3.92 -1.79 9.25
N GLU A 148 -4.06 -3.11 9.23
CA GLU A 148 -4.18 -3.98 10.41
C GLU A 148 -3.08 -5.04 10.36
N VAL A 149 -2.55 -5.41 11.52
CA VAL A 149 -1.45 -6.37 11.68
C VAL A 149 -1.88 -7.50 12.59
N ALA A 150 -1.64 -8.72 12.14
CA ALA A 150 -1.86 -9.92 12.91
C ALA A 150 -0.61 -10.81 12.93
N ARG A 151 -0.52 -11.66 13.95
CA ARG A 151 0.50 -12.70 14.05
C ARG A 151 0.36 -13.74 12.95
N GLU A 152 1.46 -14.41 12.59
CA GLU A 152 1.46 -15.55 11.68
C GLU A 152 0.48 -16.65 12.12
N THR A 153 0.37 -16.85 13.43
CA THR A 153 -0.48 -17.87 14.05
C THR A 153 -1.88 -17.40 14.39
N ALA A 154 -2.24 -16.15 14.07
CA ALA A 154 -3.57 -15.65 14.32
C ALA A 154 -4.61 -16.54 13.61
N ASP A 155 -5.64 -16.92 14.36
CA ASP A 155 -6.69 -17.79 13.86
C ASP A 155 -7.53 -17.10 12.78
N LYS A 156 -8.30 -17.90 12.04
CA LYS A 156 -9.13 -17.39 10.94
C LYS A 156 -10.20 -16.40 11.41
N ALA A 157 -10.72 -16.55 12.63
CA ALA A 157 -11.77 -15.69 13.15
C ALA A 157 -11.23 -14.28 13.46
N LYS A 158 -10.06 -14.18 14.11
CA LYS A 158 -9.35 -12.91 14.33
C LYS A 158 -9.03 -12.24 12.99
N ILE A 159 -8.44 -12.97 12.04
CA ILE A 159 -8.09 -12.43 10.72
C ILE A 159 -9.32 -11.89 9.97
N LEU A 160 -10.44 -12.60 10.03
CA LEU A 160 -11.68 -12.17 9.38
C LEU A 160 -12.29 -10.95 10.08
N HIS A 161 -12.27 -10.95 11.41
CA HIS A 161 -12.76 -9.83 12.20
C HIS A 161 -11.98 -8.55 11.92
N ASP A 162 -10.64 -8.61 11.95
CA ASP A 162 -9.79 -7.44 11.68
C ASP A 162 -9.88 -7.02 10.21
N LYS A 163 -10.02 -7.98 9.28
CA LYS A 163 -10.35 -7.66 7.87
C LYS A 163 -11.66 -6.88 7.77
N SER A 164 -12.71 -7.29 8.49
CA SER A 164 -14.00 -6.60 8.44
C SER A 164 -13.92 -5.15 8.92
N LYS A 165 -13.11 -4.87 9.95
CA LYS A 165 -12.83 -3.51 10.42
C LYS A 165 -12.06 -2.74 9.36
N LEU A 166 -10.97 -3.32 8.86
CA LEU A 166 -10.11 -2.70 7.87
C LEU A 166 -10.86 -2.33 6.58
N LEU A 167 -11.85 -3.13 6.15
CA LEU A 167 -12.69 -2.79 5.01
C LEU A 167 -13.59 -1.58 5.25
N ARG A 168 -14.13 -1.42 6.46
CA ARG A 168 -14.91 -0.23 6.84
C ARG A 168 -14.02 1.01 6.87
N GLU A 169 -12.82 0.89 7.42
CA GLU A 169 -11.84 1.99 7.43
C GLU A 169 -11.35 2.33 6.01
N GLY A 170 -11.17 1.34 5.14
CA GLY A 170 -10.90 1.56 3.72
C GLY A 170 -12.03 2.33 3.01
N LYS A 171 -13.30 2.02 3.34
CA LYS A 171 -14.46 2.80 2.91
C LYS A 171 -14.41 4.23 3.44
N ASP A 172 -14.11 4.43 4.72
CA ASP A 172 -14.06 5.76 5.35
C ASP A 172 -12.95 6.63 4.73
N VAL A 173 -11.80 6.03 4.39
CA VAL A 173 -10.74 6.70 3.61
C VAL A 173 -11.28 7.18 2.27
N LEU A 174 -12.00 6.32 1.53
CA LEU A 174 -12.59 6.69 0.24
C LEU A 174 -13.60 7.84 0.40
N ASP A 175 -14.51 7.73 1.37
CA ASP A 175 -15.54 8.74 1.61
C ASP A 175 -14.92 10.09 1.99
N GLY A 176 -13.86 10.09 2.81
CA GLY A 176 -13.10 11.29 3.13
C GLY A 176 -12.52 11.98 1.89
N ILE A 177 -11.94 11.21 0.97
CA ILE A 177 -11.40 11.73 -0.29
C ILE A 177 -12.52 12.31 -1.16
N LEU A 178 -13.62 11.57 -1.35
CA LEU A 178 -14.76 12.01 -2.15
C LEU A 178 -15.39 13.29 -1.56
N LYS A 179 -15.59 13.36 -0.23
CA LYS A 179 -16.05 14.58 0.46
C LYS A 179 -15.11 15.78 0.27
N ALA A 180 -13.81 15.55 0.06
CA ALA A 180 -12.85 16.61 -0.20
C ALA A 180 -12.84 17.07 -1.68
N VAL A 181 -12.88 16.13 -2.62
CA VAL A 181 -12.76 16.41 -4.05
C VAL A 181 -14.01 17.13 -4.58
N ILE A 182 -13.82 18.01 -5.56
CA ILE A 182 -14.93 18.75 -6.22
C ILE A 182 -15.05 18.36 -7.71
N VAL A 183 -13.92 18.07 -8.36
CA VAL A 183 -13.86 17.80 -9.79
C VAL A 183 -14.19 16.34 -10.07
N GLU A 184 -15.15 16.09 -10.96
CA GLU A 184 -15.62 14.74 -11.34
C GLU A 184 -14.48 13.78 -11.71
N GLY A 185 -13.58 14.19 -12.61
CA GLY A 185 -12.47 13.34 -13.04
C GLY A 185 -11.43 13.03 -11.96
N ASN A 186 -11.40 13.79 -10.86
CA ASN A 186 -10.60 13.45 -9.68
C ASN A 186 -11.37 12.50 -8.76
N ALA A 187 -12.68 12.68 -8.62
CA ALA A 187 -13.52 11.80 -7.81
C ALA A 187 -13.52 10.37 -8.35
N GLN A 188 -13.56 10.22 -9.68
CA GLN A 188 -13.47 8.90 -10.35
C GLN A 188 -12.15 8.17 -10.13
N LYS A 189 -11.11 8.86 -9.65
CA LYS A 189 -9.80 8.26 -9.31
C LYS A 189 -9.66 7.94 -7.83
N ALA A 190 -10.60 8.37 -6.99
CA ALA A 190 -10.55 8.14 -5.56
C ALA A 190 -10.78 6.65 -5.27
N VAL A 191 -9.90 6.06 -4.46
CA VAL A 191 -9.97 4.65 -4.07
C VAL A 191 -9.58 4.54 -2.61
N GLY A 192 -10.32 3.76 -1.83
CA GLY A 192 -9.95 3.45 -0.46
C GLY A 192 -8.90 2.35 -0.41
N HIS A 193 -7.68 2.64 0.02
CA HIS A 193 -6.62 1.61 0.06
C HIS A 193 -6.39 1.11 1.49
N ALA A 194 -6.23 -0.21 1.61
CA ALA A 194 -6.00 -0.89 2.86
C ALA A 194 -4.93 -1.97 2.73
N ILE A 195 -4.19 -2.24 3.81
CA ILE A 195 -3.20 -3.33 3.88
C ILE A 195 -3.46 -4.22 5.11
N GLN A 196 -3.70 -5.50 4.89
CA GLN A 196 -3.80 -6.49 5.96
C GLN A 196 -2.50 -7.27 6.04
N ILE A 197 -1.83 -7.22 7.18
CA ILE A 197 -0.58 -7.94 7.44
C ILE A 197 -0.86 -9.15 8.33
N LYS A 198 -0.30 -10.29 7.96
CA LYS A 198 -0.28 -11.51 8.76
C LYS A 198 1.13 -12.10 8.68
N GLY A 199 1.91 -11.97 9.78
CA GLY A 199 3.31 -12.41 9.82
C GLY A 199 4.14 -11.77 8.69
N LEU A 200 4.71 -12.61 7.82
CA LEU A 200 5.52 -12.17 6.67
C LEU A 200 4.71 -11.93 5.38
N CYS A 201 3.38 -12.08 5.42
CA CYS A 201 2.51 -11.82 4.29
C CYS A 201 1.70 -10.53 4.51
N ALA A 202 1.64 -9.66 3.51
CA ALA A 202 0.69 -8.56 3.46
C ALA A 202 -0.23 -8.70 2.24
N GLN A 203 -1.52 -8.40 2.41
CA GLN A 203 -2.51 -8.32 1.35
C GLN A 203 -2.99 -6.87 1.22
N VAL A 204 -2.81 -6.29 0.03
CA VAL A 204 -3.35 -4.97 -0.30
C VAL A 204 -4.75 -5.12 -0.88
N ILE A 205 -5.67 -4.30 -0.40
CA ILE A 205 -7.07 -4.27 -0.78
C ILE A 205 -7.42 -2.85 -1.22
N SER A 206 -8.20 -2.74 -2.29
CA SER A 206 -8.76 -1.48 -2.76
C SER A 206 -10.28 -1.51 -2.67
N VAL A 207 -10.87 -0.44 -2.13
CA VAL A 207 -12.30 -0.26 -1.93
C VAL A 207 -12.79 0.80 -2.91
N TYR A 208 -13.80 0.43 -3.71
CA TYR A 208 -14.39 1.28 -4.74
C TYR A 208 -15.86 1.53 -4.45
N LEU A 209 -16.35 2.75 -4.71
CA LEU A 209 -17.77 3.05 -4.73
C LEU A 209 -18.30 2.84 -6.15
N THR A 210 -19.08 1.78 -6.35
CA THR A 210 -19.52 1.34 -7.68
C THR A 210 -20.95 1.73 -8.01
N ASN A 211 -21.79 1.85 -6.99
CA ASN A 211 -23.18 2.30 -7.09
C ASN A 211 -23.61 2.90 -5.74
N THR A 212 -24.84 3.38 -5.65
CA THR A 212 -25.44 3.96 -4.44
C THR A 212 -25.29 2.99 -3.25
N GLY A 213 -24.44 3.35 -2.29
CA GLY A 213 -24.16 2.55 -1.10
C GLY A 213 -23.39 1.25 -1.34
N LEU A 214 -23.06 0.92 -2.60
CA LEU A 214 -22.39 -0.34 -2.94
C LEU A 214 -20.88 -0.13 -3.06
N TYR A 215 -20.18 -0.57 -2.01
CA TYR A 215 -18.73 -0.58 -1.95
C TYR A 215 -18.19 -1.97 -2.28
N VAL A 216 -17.23 -2.04 -3.20
CA VAL A 216 -16.60 -3.28 -3.62
C VAL A 216 -15.15 -3.28 -3.19
N ALA A 217 -14.79 -4.25 -2.35
CA ALA A 217 -13.42 -4.46 -1.89
C ALA A 217 -12.72 -5.53 -2.76
N ILE A 218 -11.66 -5.13 -3.45
CA ILE A 218 -10.91 -5.98 -4.38
C ILE A 218 -9.51 -6.22 -3.81
N PRO A 219 -9.14 -7.47 -3.49
CA PRO A 219 -7.74 -7.82 -3.22
C PRO A 219 -6.90 -7.54 -4.48
N VAL A 220 -5.86 -6.72 -4.35
CA VAL A 220 -5.08 -6.28 -5.52
C VAL A 220 -3.86 -7.18 -5.72
N PHE A 221 -3.06 -7.34 -4.67
CA PHE A 221 -1.86 -8.18 -4.69
C PHE A 221 -1.43 -8.53 -3.27
N LYS A 222 -0.48 -9.45 -3.17
CA LYS A 222 0.18 -9.83 -1.93
C LYS A 222 1.66 -9.49 -1.98
N ILE A 223 2.24 -9.30 -0.81
CA ILE A 223 3.66 -9.07 -0.58
C ILE A 223 4.12 -10.13 0.40
N TYR A 224 5.10 -10.93 0.02
CA TYR A 224 5.67 -11.99 0.85
C TYR A 224 7.09 -11.60 1.22
N PHE A 225 7.30 -11.14 2.45
CA PHE A 225 8.63 -10.77 2.92
C PHE A 225 9.51 -12.03 3.08
N PRO A 226 10.78 -12.00 2.65
CA PRO A 226 11.64 -13.18 2.67
C PRO A 226 12.01 -13.56 4.10
N ILE A 227 12.07 -14.85 4.38
CA ILE A 227 12.45 -15.37 5.71
C ILE A 227 13.98 -15.37 5.93
N SER A 228 14.76 -15.31 4.85
CA SER A 228 16.23 -15.29 4.92
C SER A 228 16.85 -14.73 3.64
N LEU A 229 18.14 -14.44 3.69
CA LEU A 229 18.95 -14.01 2.54
C LEU A 229 18.88 -14.98 1.35
N LEU A 230 18.69 -16.28 1.59
CA LEU A 230 18.60 -17.30 0.54
C LEU A 230 17.34 -17.16 -0.32
N HIS A 231 16.27 -16.61 0.26
CA HIS A 231 14.97 -16.41 -0.39
C HIS A 231 14.79 -14.96 -0.90
N LEU A 232 15.84 -14.15 -0.87
CA LEU A 232 15.74 -12.72 -1.19
C LEU A 232 15.30 -12.50 -2.65
N ASN A 233 15.69 -13.38 -3.57
CA ASN A 233 15.32 -13.25 -4.99
C ASN A 233 13.80 -13.36 -5.21
N ASP A 234 13.12 -14.17 -4.41
CA ASP A 234 11.67 -14.39 -4.49
C ASP A 234 10.89 -13.13 -4.07
N PHE A 235 11.55 -12.19 -3.38
CA PHE A 235 10.97 -10.94 -2.94
C PHE A 235 10.94 -9.83 -4.01
N ALA A 236 11.50 -10.04 -5.21
CA ALA A 236 11.55 -9.01 -6.24
C ALA A 236 10.14 -8.46 -6.57
N ASP A 237 9.17 -9.35 -6.77
CA ASP A 237 7.77 -8.97 -7.01
C ASP A 237 7.12 -8.35 -5.76
N GLY A 238 7.48 -8.84 -4.58
CA GLY A 238 7.04 -8.26 -3.30
C GLY A 238 7.49 -6.81 -3.16
N LEU A 239 8.74 -6.51 -3.50
CA LEU A 239 9.29 -5.16 -3.48
C LEU A 239 8.59 -4.26 -4.51
N LYS A 240 8.36 -4.75 -5.73
CA LYS A 240 7.57 -4.03 -6.75
C LYS A 240 6.16 -3.70 -6.24
N ASN A 241 5.50 -4.66 -5.60
CA ASN A 241 4.18 -4.49 -5.01
C ASN A 241 4.18 -3.49 -3.83
N MET A 242 5.25 -3.44 -3.04
CA MET A 242 5.43 -2.42 -1.99
C MET A 242 5.48 -1.00 -2.56
N PHE A 243 6.26 -0.78 -3.63
CA PHE A 243 6.29 0.51 -4.32
C PHE A 243 4.92 0.87 -4.89
N ARG A 244 4.25 -0.09 -5.54
CA ARG A 244 2.90 0.11 -6.09
C ARG A 244 1.89 0.50 -5.02
N PHE A 245 1.95 -0.12 -3.83
CA PHE A 245 1.09 0.25 -2.71
C PHE A 245 1.35 1.68 -2.24
N VAL A 246 2.62 2.09 -2.09
CA VAL A 246 2.95 3.47 -1.73
C VAL A 246 2.50 4.47 -2.81
N ASP A 247 2.63 4.11 -4.08
CA ASP A 247 2.16 4.95 -5.19
C ASP A 247 0.63 5.17 -5.14
N PHE A 248 -0.14 4.14 -4.77
CA PHE A 248 -1.57 4.28 -4.50
C PHE A 248 -1.87 5.30 -3.38
N LEU A 249 -1.15 5.23 -2.26
CA LEU A 249 -1.32 6.18 -1.15
C LEU A 249 -0.95 7.61 -1.57
N CYS A 250 0.12 7.78 -2.34
CA CYS A 250 0.54 9.07 -2.86
C CYS A 250 -0.45 9.65 -3.87
N ASP A 251 -1.10 8.82 -4.67
CA ASP A 251 -2.12 9.28 -5.60
C ASP A 251 -3.37 9.78 -4.86
N ASN A 252 -3.79 9.12 -3.77
CA ASN A 252 -4.82 9.65 -2.87
C ASN A 252 -4.42 10.99 -2.22
N ALA A 253 -3.17 11.13 -1.78
CA ALA A 253 -2.67 12.39 -1.21
C ALA A 253 -2.77 13.56 -2.21
N LYS A 254 -2.41 13.31 -3.49
CA LYS A 254 -2.53 14.32 -4.56
C LYS A 254 -3.97 14.73 -4.85
N LEU A 255 -4.96 13.85 -4.61
CA LEU A 255 -6.38 14.21 -4.73
C LEU A 255 -6.77 15.23 -3.68
N TYR A 256 -6.36 15.05 -2.42
CA TYR A 256 -6.55 16.04 -1.35
C TYR A 256 -5.84 17.36 -1.66
N GLU A 257 -4.57 17.31 -2.06
CA GLU A 257 -3.80 18.49 -2.43
C GLU A 257 -4.49 19.28 -3.55
N SER A 258 -4.89 18.58 -4.63
CA SER A 258 -5.59 19.18 -5.76
C SER A 258 -6.92 19.81 -5.35
N ALA A 259 -7.68 19.15 -4.47
CA ALA A 259 -8.94 19.64 -3.97
C ALA A 259 -8.78 20.93 -3.15
N ILE A 260 -7.80 20.97 -2.25
CA ILE A 260 -7.55 22.11 -1.37
C ILE A 260 -6.99 23.30 -2.15
N MET A 261 -6.04 23.07 -3.06
CA MET A 261 -5.51 24.11 -3.95
C MET A 261 -6.61 24.70 -4.84
N SER A 262 -7.52 23.87 -5.34
CA SER A 262 -8.67 24.34 -6.12
C SER A 262 -9.61 25.23 -5.30
N ARG A 263 -9.86 24.89 -4.03
CA ARG A 263 -10.67 25.73 -3.13
C ARG A 263 -10.00 27.07 -2.84
N LYS A 264 -8.69 27.08 -2.59
CA LYS A 264 -7.92 28.32 -2.35
C LYS A 264 -7.97 29.28 -3.52
N ARG A 265 -7.74 28.79 -4.74
CA ARG A 265 -7.83 29.62 -5.96
C ARG A 265 -9.21 30.26 -6.14
N ARG A 266 -10.28 29.57 -5.73
CA ARG A 266 -11.64 30.13 -5.75
C ARG A 266 -11.80 31.23 -4.70
N ILE A 267 -11.31 31.03 -3.49
CA ILE A 267 -11.38 32.05 -2.43
C ILE A 267 -10.60 33.30 -2.83
N SER A 268 -9.38 33.15 -3.36
CA SER A 268 -8.54 34.28 -3.78
C SER A 268 -9.04 35.01 -5.03
N SER A 269 -9.97 34.43 -5.80
CA SER A 269 -10.57 35.06 -6.98
C SER A 269 -11.90 35.77 -6.70
N ILE A 270 -12.41 35.70 -5.47
CA ILE A 270 -13.62 36.43 -5.06
C ILE A 270 -13.36 37.94 -4.93
N ASP A 271 -12.12 38.37 -4.70
CA ASP A 271 -11.78 39.77 -4.43
C ASP A 271 -11.75 40.70 -5.67
N PHE A 272 -11.99 40.23 -6.89
CA PHE A 272 -11.80 41.06 -8.10
C PHE A 272 -12.96 41.15 -9.10
N ASP A 273 -14.08 40.45 -8.92
CA ASP A 273 -15.13 40.50 -9.95
C ASP A 273 -16.55 40.32 -9.37
N TYR A 274 -17.16 41.45 -8.95
CA TYR A 274 -18.56 41.51 -8.52
C TYR A 274 -19.57 41.16 -9.64
N ASN A 275 -19.12 41.02 -10.90
CA ASN A 275 -19.97 40.80 -12.08
C ASN A 275 -19.85 39.41 -12.73
N MET A 276 -18.96 38.53 -12.27
CA MET A 276 -19.05 37.12 -12.69
C MET A 276 -20.05 36.39 -11.81
N GLN A 277 -21.23 36.07 -12.36
CA GLN A 277 -22.04 34.96 -11.86
C GLN A 277 -21.16 33.70 -11.87
N GLN A 278 -20.45 33.44 -10.77
CA GLN A 278 -19.69 32.21 -10.59
C GLN A 278 -20.71 31.08 -10.64
N ARG A 279 -20.77 30.37 -11.78
CA ARG A 279 -21.51 29.12 -11.89
C ARG A 279 -20.95 28.23 -10.80
N LYS A 280 -21.72 28.02 -9.71
CA LYS A 280 -21.41 27.02 -8.69
C LYS A 280 -21.18 25.72 -9.45
N LEU A 281 -19.93 25.28 -9.52
CA LEU A 281 -19.63 23.99 -10.12
C LEU A 281 -20.42 22.96 -9.31
N PRO A 282 -21.25 22.14 -9.98
CA PRO A 282 -22.01 21.13 -9.28
C PRO A 282 -21.05 20.19 -8.55
N ALA A 283 -21.52 19.68 -7.42
CA ALA A 283 -20.87 18.57 -6.74
C ALA A 283 -20.67 17.40 -7.71
N HIS A 284 -19.58 16.64 -7.56
CA HIS A 284 -19.37 15.47 -8.39
C HIS A 284 -20.43 14.40 -8.10
N SER A 285 -20.73 13.59 -9.10
CA SER A 285 -21.84 12.63 -9.09
C SER A 285 -21.75 11.63 -7.93
N LEU A 286 -20.53 11.18 -7.60
CA LEU A 286 -20.29 10.16 -6.58
C LEU A 286 -20.68 10.58 -5.15
N LEU A 287 -20.81 11.87 -4.83
CA LEU A 287 -21.22 12.30 -3.48
C LEU A 287 -22.62 11.81 -3.12
N GLY A 288 -23.53 11.77 -4.10
CA GLY A 288 -24.90 11.26 -3.88
C GLY A 288 -24.96 9.74 -3.69
N LEU A 289 -23.89 9.02 -4.02
CA LEU A 289 -23.81 7.56 -3.90
C LEU A 289 -23.28 7.11 -2.54
N ILE A 290 -22.63 8.00 -1.77
CA ILE A 290 -22.08 7.68 -0.45
C ILE A 290 -23.21 7.34 0.53
N LYS A 291 -23.00 6.31 1.35
CA LYS A 291 -23.87 5.95 2.47
C LYS A 291 -23.06 5.84 3.76
N PRO A 292 -23.67 6.08 4.94
CA PRO A 292 -22.96 6.01 6.22
C PRO A 292 -22.27 4.65 6.41
N THR A 293 -21.10 4.65 7.05
CA THR A 293 -20.46 3.41 7.50
C THR A 293 -21.20 2.88 8.71
N TYR A 294 -21.50 1.58 8.70
CA TYR A 294 -22.03 0.93 9.89
C TYR A 294 -20.90 0.71 10.91
N TYR A 295 -21.03 1.33 12.08
CA TYR A 295 -20.20 1.01 13.23
C TYR A 295 -20.96 0.12 14.21
N SER A 296 -20.22 -0.69 14.98
CA SER A 296 -20.84 -1.44 16.07
C SER A 296 -21.24 -0.50 17.21
N PRO A 297 -22.42 -0.68 17.83
CA PRO A 297 -22.89 0.13 18.94
C PRO A 297 -21.92 0.15 20.13
N VAL A 298 -22.05 1.19 20.98
CA VAL A 298 -21.29 1.27 22.23
C VAL A 298 -21.68 0.10 23.14
N ASN A 299 -20.70 -0.48 23.84
CA ASN A 299 -20.85 -1.65 24.72
C ASN A 299 -21.40 -2.94 24.05
N ASN A 300 -21.34 -3.03 22.72
CA ASN A 300 -21.94 -4.13 21.95
C ASN A 300 -23.46 -4.28 22.16
N ASP A 301 -24.15 -3.20 22.57
CA ASP A 301 -25.60 -3.23 22.70
C ASP A 301 -26.26 -3.26 21.33
N ARG A 302 -26.65 -4.47 20.90
CA ARG A 302 -27.22 -4.70 19.58
C ARG A 302 -28.52 -3.91 19.36
N PHE A 303 -29.24 -3.54 20.42
CA PHE A 303 -30.51 -2.81 20.34
C PHE A 303 -30.34 -1.34 19.96
N CYS A 304 -29.14 -0.78 20.12
CA CYS A 304 -28.82 0.57 19.67
C CYS A 304 -28.35 0.63 18.21
N SER A 305 -28.35 -0.48 17.46
CA SER A 305 -27.88 -0.48 16.07
C SER A 305 -28.77 0.39 15.18
N VAL A 306 -28.25 1.53 14.73
CA VAL A 306 -28.94 2.41 13.79
C VAL A 306 -28.63 1.98 12.36
N PHE A 307 -29.66 1.57 11.61
CA PHE A 307 -29.62 1.46 10.16
C PHE A 307 -30.81 2.24 9.59
N ASP A 308 -30.55 3.35 8.90
CA ASP A 308 -31.51 3.88 7.95
C ASP A 308 -31.48 2.99 6.71
N LEU A 309 -32.37 2.01 6.65
CA LEU A 309 -32.55 1.17 5.47
C LEU A 309 -33.42 1.92 4.44
N PRO A 310 -32.90 2.36 3.29
CA PRO A 310 -33.75 2.50 2.12
C PRO A 310 -34.14 1.10 1.62
N ASP A 311 -35.42 0.91 1.35
CA ASP A 311 -35.98 -0.28 0.71
C ASP A 311 -35.23 -0.58 -0.60
N THR A 312 -34.41 -1.64 -0.62
CA THR A 312 -33.83 -2.17 -1.85
C THR A 312 -34.05 -3.67 -1.92
N LYS A 313 -34.95 -4.07 -2.83
CA LYS A 313 -35.13 -5.45 -3.32
C LYS A 313 -34.10 -5.77 -4.41
N GLU A 314 -33.70 -7.05 -4.45
CA GLU A 314 -33.02 -7.79 -5.53
C GLU A 314 -31.53 -7.49 -5.77
N SER A 315 -30.68 -8.39 -6.27
CA SER A 315 -30.65 -9.85 -6.50
C SER A 315 -29.16 -10.21 -6.70
N ARG A 316 -28.74 -11.44 -6.37
CA ARG A 316 -27.36 -11.93 -6.50
C ARG A 316 -27.06 -12.40 -7.93
N ASP A 317 -25.79 -12.32 -8.35
CA ASP A 317 -25.01 -13.47 -8.83
C ASP A 317 -23.52 -13.13 -9.04
N THR A 318 -22.65 -14.10 -8.77
CA THR A 318 -21.17 -14.04 -8.89
C THR A 318 -20.67 -15.23 -9.72
N PRO A 319 -19.63 -15.05 -10.54
CA PRO A 319 -18.70 -16.12 -10.85
C PRO A 319 -17.22 -15.78 -10.57
N SER A 320 -16.42 -16.81 -10.32
CA SER A 320 -14.96 -16.80 -10.07
C SER A 320 -14.24 -17.69 -11.11
N PRO A 321 -12.92 -17.51 -11.39
CA PRO A 321 -12.23 -18.05 -12.58
C PRO A 321 -11.32 -19.27 -12.30
N GLU A 322 -10.76 -19.86 -13.36
CA GLU A 322 -9.69 -20.88 -13.32
C GLU A 322 -8.44 -20.47 -14.16
N PRO A 323 -7.22 -20.96 -13.84
CA PRO A 323 -5.94 -20.57 -14.47
C PRO A 323 -5.37 -21.64 -15.43
N ASN A 324 -4.32 -21.30 -16.20
CA ASN A 324 -3.42 -22.28 -16.84
C ASN A 324 -1.95 -21.79 -16.94
N VAL A 325 -1.04 -22.76 -16.96
CA VAL A 325 0.41 -22.73 -16.65
C VAL A 325 1.31 -22.68 -17.91
N GLU A 326 2.58 -22.29 -17.67
CA GLU A 326 3.78 -22.04 -18.49
C GLU A 326 4.32 -23.18 -19.38
N GLU A 327 5.27 -22.85 -20.28
CA GLU A 327 6.37 -23.74 -20.71
C GLU A 327 7.65 -22.95 -21.09
N GLY A 328 8.83 -23.50 -20.79
CA GLY A 328 10.15 -22.90 -20.98
C GLY A 328 11.07 -23.64 -21.96
N PHE A 329 12.24 -23.06 -22.26
CA PHE A 329 13.29 -23.63 -23.12
C PHE A 329 14.69 -23.49 -22.50
N ALA A 330 15.58 -24.44 -22.80
CA ALA A 330 16.94 -24.57 -22.28
C ALA A 330 18.00 -24.42 -23.38
N PHE A 331 19.14 -23.78 -23.10
CA PHE A 331 20.36 -23.84 -23.91
C PHE A 331 21.65 -23.72 -23.09
N THR A 332 22.74 -24.26 -23.65
CA THR A 332 24.09 -24.40 -23.07
C THR A 332 25.14 -23.64 -23.88
N SER A 333 25.89 -22.73 -23.24
CA SER A 333 27.27 -22.38 -23.60
C SER A 333 27.95 -21.58 -22.47
N ASN A 334 29.27 -21.45 -22.53
CA ASN A 334 30.14 -20.97 -21.45
C ASN A 334 29.92 -19.48 -21.15
N THR A 335 29.53 -19.22 -19.91
CA THR A 335 29.31 -17.90 -19.30
C THR A 335 30.62 -17.24 -18.90
N ASP A 336 30.62 -15.91 -18.84
CA ASP A 336 31.66 -15.19 -18.09
C ASP A 336 31.58 -15.46 -16.58
N GLU A 337 32.46 -14.83 -15.81
CA GLU A 337 32.55 -14.98 -14.34
C GLU A 337 31.29 -14.49 -13.58
N ASN A 338 30.41 -13.74 -14.25
CA ASN A 338 29.18 -13.19 -13.71
C ASN A 338 27.93 -13.85 -14.30
N GLY A 339 28.06 -14.94 -15.07
CA GLY A 339 26.91 -15.68 -15.60
C GLY A 339 26.31 -15.12 -16.89
N TRP A 340 26.93 -14.10 -17.50
CA TRP A 340 26.46 -13.50 -18.75
C TRP A 340 27.07 -14.18 -19.98
N ILE A 341 26.28 -14.21 -21.05
CA ILE A 341 26.59 -14.76 -22.37
C ILE A 341 26.24 -13.67 -23.37
N MET A 342 27.21 -13.17 -24.12
CA MET A 342 26.90 -12.33 -25.28
C MET A 342 26.36 -13.24 -26.40
N LEU A 343 25.11 -13.05 -26.79
CA LEU A 343 24.47 -13.73 -27.91
C LEU A 343 24.99 -13.16 -29.22
N ASP A 344 24.96 -13.97 -30.29
CA ASP A 344 25.38 -13.56 -31.63
C ASP A 344 24.59 -12.35 -32.18
N SER A 345 23.42 -12.05 -31.60
CA SER A 345 22.61 -10.88 -31.93
C SER A 345 23.14 -9.56 -31.34
N GLY A 346 24.21 -9.59 -30.55
CA GLY A 346 24.73 -8.44 -29.79
C GLY A 346 24.02 -8.20 -28.45
N ASN A 347 23.00 -9.01 -28.14
CA ASN A 347 22.30 -8.99 -26.85
C ASN A 347 23.04 -9.79 -25.79
N TRP A 348 22.85 -9.47 -24.52
CA TRP A 348 23.45 -10.15 -23.39
C TRP A 348 22.42 -11.01 -22.67
N PHE A 349 22.68 -12.31 -22.58
CA PHE A 349 21.82 -13.29 -21.93
C PHE A 349 22.44 -13.78 -20.64
N HIS A 350 21.70 -13.76 -19.53
CA HIS A 350 22.18 -14.27 -18.25
C HIS A 350 21.65 -15.67 -17.99
N ARG A 351 22.57 -16.64 -17.88
CA ARG A 351 22.26 -18.08 -17.91
C ARG A 351 21.38 -18.55 -16.76
N GLU A 352 21.54 -17.98 -15.57
CA GLU A 352 20.80 -18.45 -14.39
C GLU A 352 19.40 -17.84 -14.26
N THR A 353 19.14 -16.73 -14.95
CA THR A 353 17.89 -15.95 -14.81
C THR A 353 17.05 -15.95 -16.07
N ASN A 354 17.58 -16.47 -17.19
CA ASN A 354 16.96 -16.42 -18.52
C ASN A 354 16.61 -14.99 -18.99
N ILE A 355 17.30 -13.97 -18.45
CA ILE A 355 17.09 -12.56 -18.83
C ILE A 355 17.97 -12.24 -20.05
N THR A 356 17.40 -11.51 -21.03
CA THR A 356 18.13 -10.97 -22.18
C THR A 356 18.10 -9.45 -22.15
N LEU A 357 19.26 -8.81 -22.33
CA LEU A 357 19.45 -7.36 -22.40
C LEU A 357 19.93 -6.96 -23.79
N ASN A 358 19.48 -5.81 -24.29
CA ASN A 358 19.90 -5.28 -25.59
C ASN A 358 21.23 -4.51 -25.53
N ASN A 359 21.68 -4.17 -24.33
CA ASN A 359 22.92 -3.45 -24.06
C ASN A 359 23.78 -4.24 -23.08
N SER A 360 25.07 -3.91 -23.03
CA SER A 360 26.01 -4.51 -22.08
C SER A 360 25.51 -4.32 -20.64
N PRO A 361 25.50 -5.38 -19.79
CA PRO A 361 25.17 -5.24 -18.37
C PRO A 361 26.22 -4.45 -17.57
N TYR A 362 27.30 -4.02 -18.22
CA TYR A 362 28.44 -3.31 -17.64
C TYR A 362 28.49 -1.81 -18.01
N GLU A 363 27.58 -1.34 -18.86
CA GLU A 363 27.45 0.05 -19.30
C GLU A 363 26.12 0.66 -18.81
#